data_AF-A0A3M1TC49-F1
#
_entry.id   AF-A0A3M1TC49-F1
#
_cell.length_a   1.000
_cell.length_b   1.000
_cell.length_c   1.000
_cell.angle_alpha   90.00
_cell.angle_beta   90.00
_cell.angle_gamma   90.00
#
_symmetry.space_group_name_H-M   'P 1'
#
loop_
_entity.id
_entity.type
_entity.pdbx_description
1 polymer ?
#
loop_
_entity_poly.entity_id
_entity_poly.type
_entity_poly.pdbx_seq_one_letter_code
_entity_poly.pdbx_strand_id
1 'polypeptide(L)'
;MSSPAPLPGHYARTVRAFVRLGLAGIAAGMILGIWWTEVRQTIAYTPGAPSQVERKGSRVRLELPPGYHFEAGLKLKLSHGHSTLILGVLPLCFALCLTLAHSLGGPPLSPGMLRAAFWCYAVGAVGTVGIMIYRGAASLAAIRAGNFDYQAVQQDLFAGSRALKGALYGTTHSLLAVGAGILIYGLWRAMRPPEPTA
;
A
#
# COMPACT_ATOMS: atom_id res chain seq x y z
N MET A 1 -4.81 32.60 -23.87
CA MET A 1 -4.00 31.56 -23.20
C MET A 1 -3.59 30.57 -24.27
N SER A 2 -2.30 30.37 -24.51
CA SER A 2 -1.82 29.33 -25.44
C SER A 2 -2.20 27.95 -24.90
N SER A 3 -2.58 27.02 -25.79
CA SER A 3 -2.80 25.63 -25.40
C SER A 3 -1.51 25.06 -24.79
N PRO A 4 -1.58 24.36 -23.66
CA PRO A 4 -0.39 23.77 -23.06
C PRO A 4 0.28 22.80 -24.06
N ALA A 5 1.61 22.88 -24.16
CA ALA A 5 2.37 22.00 -25.02
C ALA A 5 2.09 20.53 -24.67
N PRO A 6 1.90 19.64 -25.66
CA PRO A 6 1.61 18.24 -25.40
C PRO A 6 2.73 17.58 -24.57
N LEU A 7 2.35 16.64 -23.70
CA LEU A 7 3.33 15.89 -22.89
C LEU A 7 4.25 15.06 -23.80
N PRO A 8 5.57 15.02 -23.52
CA PRO A 8 6.49 14.13 -24.22
C PRO A 8 6.02 12.66 -24.12
N GLY A 9 6.22 11.87 -25.17
CA GLY A 9 5.68 10.51 -25.24
C GLY A 9 6.15 9.57 -24.11
N HIS A 10 7.36 9.79 -23.56
CA HIS A 10 7.85 9.03 -22.40
C HIS A 10 7.20 9.50 -21.08
N TYR A 11 6.90 10.79 -20.92
CA TYR A 11 6.09 11.32 -19.81
C TYR A 11 4.68 10.74 -19.83
N ALA A 12 3.99 10.83 -20.97
CA ALA A 12 2.64 10.34 -21.12
C ALA A 12 2.52 8.84 -20.77
N ARG A 13 3.53 8.03 -21.13
CA ARG A 13 3.60 6.62 -20.74
C ARG A 13 3.72 6.44 -19.23
N THR A 14 4.64 7.15 -18.58
CA THR A 14 4.84 7.05 -17.12
C THR A 14 3.64 7.58 -16.34
N VAL A 15 3.05 8.71 -16.76
CA VAL A 15 1.81 9.25 -16.19
C VAL A 15 0.68 8.22 -16.28
N ARG A 16 0.46 7.62 -17.46
CA ARG A 16 -0.55 6.56 -17.62
C ARG A 16 -0.25 5.35 -16.72
N ALA A 17 1.02 4.97 -16.55
CA ALA A 17 1.39 3.86 -15.69
C ALA A 17 1.07 4.16 -14.21
N PHE A 18 1.40 5.34 -13.72
CA PHE A 18 1.04 5.78 -12.37
C PHE A 18 -0.47 5.92 -12.17
N VAL A 19 -1.20 6.44 -13.17
CA VAL A 19 -2.67 6.51 -13.12
C VAL A 19 -3.28 5.12 -13.04
N ARG A 20 -2.83 4.17 -13.89
CA ARG A 20 -3.32 2.79 -13.86
C ARG A 20 -3.01 2.11 -12.53
N LEU A 21 -1.81 2.29 -12.01
CA LEU A 21 -1.43 1.79 -10.68
C LEU A 21 -2.35 2.39 -9.61
N GLY A 22 -2.54 3.71 -9.64
CA GLY A 22 -3.41 4.47 -8.75
C GLY A 22 -4.85 3.94 -8.73
N LEU A 23 -5.47 3.83 -9.90
CA LEU A 23 -6.84 3.33 -10.02
C LEU A 23 -6.95 1.87 -9.57
N ALA A 24 -5.98 1.03 -9.93
CA ALA A 24 -5.93 -0.36 -9.46
C ALA A 24 -5.77 -0.44 -7.94
N GLY A 25 -4.92 0.42 -7.35
CA GLY A 25 -4.71 0.51 -5.90
C GLY A 25 -5.94 0.97 -5.14
N ILE A 26 -6.66 1.96 -5.66
CA ILE A 26 -7.95 2.41 -5.10
C ILE A 26 -8.98 1.27 -5.18
N ALA A 27 -9.13 0.62 -6.33
CA ALA A 27 -10.05 -0.50 -6.49
C ALA A 27 -9.72 -1.66 -5.54
N ALA A 28 -8.44 -2.04 -5.45
CA ALA A 28 -7.96 -3.05 -4.51
C ALA A 28 -8.21 -2.63 -3.06
N GLY A 29 -7.97 -1.36 -2.73
CA GLY A 29 -8.31 -0.77 -1.44
C GLY A 29 -9.79 -0.94 -1.12
N MET A 30 -10.70 -0.55 -2.03
CA MET A 30 -12.14 -0.72 -1.84
C MET A 30 -12.54 -2.19 -1.64
N ILE A 31 -12.00 -3.10 -2.45
CA ILE A 31 -12.25 -4.55 -2.33
C ILE A 31 -11.81 -5.05 -0.95
N LEU A 32 -10.61 -4.66 -0.50
CA LEU A 32 -10.12 -5.01 0.84
C LEU A 32 -10.97 -4.41 1.95
N GLY A 33 -11.50 -3.19 1.74
CA GLY A 33 -12.42 -2.54 2.67
C GLY A 33 -13.74 -3.30 2.80
N ILE A 34 -14.35 -3.70 1.68
CA ILE A 34 -15.57 -4.51 1.65
C ILE A 34 -15.32 -5.88 2.29
N TRP A 35 -14.23 -6.54 1.90
CA TRP A 35 -13.84 -7.83 2.47
C TRP A 35 -13.67 -7.74 3.98
N TRP A 36 -13.03 -6.67 4.48
CA TRP A 36 -12.92 -6.41 5.91
C TRP A 36 -14.30 -6.24 6.58
N THR A 37 -15.21 -5.49 5.98
CA THR A 37 -16.56 -5.32 6.54
C THR A 37 -17.33 -6.64 6.64
N GLU A 38 -17.23 -7.52 5.63
CA GLU A 38 -17.84 -8.85 5.66
C GLU A 38 -17.20 -9.75 6.73
N VAL A 39 -15.87 -9.75 6.84
CA VAL A 39 -15.16 -10.51 7.89
C VAL A 39 -15.61 -10.05 9.27
N ARG A 40 -15.74 -8.74 9.50
CA ARG A 40 -16.17 -8.19 10.79
C ARG A 40 -17.59 -8.64 11.17
N GLN A 41 -18.50 -8.77 10.20
CA GLN A 41 -19.87 -9.26 10.47
C GLN A 41 -19.91 -10.72 10.92
N THR A 42 -18.88 -11.51 10.61
CA THR A 42 -18.78 -12.92 11.03
C THR A 42 -18.19 -13.10 12.43
N ILE A 43 -17.77 -12.04 13.10
CA ILE A 43 -17.18 -12.12 14.44
C ILE A 43 -18.19 -11.50 15.43
N ALA A 44 -18.72 -12.31 16.35
CA ALA A 44 -19.55 -11.85 17.45
C ALA A 44 -18.66 -11.47 18.64
N TYR A 45 -19.11 -10.57 19.52
CA TYR A 45 -18.29 -10.12 20.63
C TYR A 45 -19.09 -10.24 21.91
N THR A 46 -18.56 -11.01 22.84
CA THR A 46 -19.19 -11.36 24.12
C THR A 46 -18.14 -11.18 25.22
N PRO A 47 -18.51 -10.55 26.34
CA PRO A 47 -17.64 -10.52 27.51
C PRO A 47 -17.41 -11.96 28.01
N GLY A 48 -16.18 -12.47 27.93
CA GLY A 48 -15.86 -13.84 28.37
C GLY A 48 -14.53 -14.36 27.82
N ALA A 49 -14.19 -15.61 28.18
CA ALA A 49 -13.08 -16.33 27.57
C ALA A 49 -13.37 -16.58 26.07
N PRO A 50 -12.36 -16.56 25.20
CA PRO A 50 -12.57 -16.78 23.77
C PRO A 50 -13.22 -18.14 23.54
N SER A 51 -14.40 -18.16 22.91
CA SER A 51 -15.10 -19.39 22.60
C SER A 51 -15.56 -19.38 21.14
N GLN A 52 -15.37 -20.50 20.44
CA GLN A 52 -15.95 -20.67 19.11
C GLN A 52 -17.44 -20.94 19.28
N VAL A 53 -18.26 -19.90 19.15
CA VAL A 53 -19.70 -20.05 19.31
C VAL A 53 -20.35 -20.35 17.98
N GLU A 54 -20.59 -21.65 17.81
CA GLU A 54 -21.56 -22.26 16.91
C GLU A 54 -21.40 -21.98 15.40
N ARG A 55 -21.28 -23.07 14.64
CA ARG A 55 -21.38 -23.07 13.18
C ARG A 55 -22.85 -23.13 12.77
N LYS A 56 -23.60 -22.03 12.93
CA LYS A 56 -25.00 -21.95 12.49
C LYS A 56 -25.05 -21.55 11.00
N GLY A 57 -25.01 -22.55 10.11
CA GLY A 57 -24.95 -22.36 8.65
C GLY A 57 -23.54 -22.09 8.10
N SER A 58 -23.41 -21.39 6.97
CA SER A 58 -22.14 -21.13 6.25
C SER A 58 -21.23 -20.07 6.90
N ARG A 59 -21.65 -19.44 8.01
CA ARG A 59 -20.90 -18.39 8.71
C ARG A 59 -20.48 -18.88 10.10
N VAL A 60 -19.18 -18.87 10.36
CA VAL A 60 -18.60 -19.16 11.69
C VAL A 60 -18.72 -17.90 12.53
N ARG A 61 -19.41 -17.94 13.68
CA ARG A 61 -19.37 -16.87 14.68
C ARG A 61 -18.20 -17.10 15.62
N LEU A 62 -17.25 -16.18 15.64
CA LEU A 62 -16.13 -16.18 16.59
C LEU A 62 -16.46 -15.21 17.71
N GLU A 63 -16.34 -15.62 18.98
CA GLU A 63 -16.45 -14.73 20.13
C GLU A 63 -15.06 -14.33 20.63
N LEU A 64 -14.71 -13.05 20.48
CA LEU A 64 -13.41 -12.51 20.89
C LEU A 64 -13.53 -11.63 22.14
N PRO A 65 -12.62 -11.78 23.13
CA PRO A 65 -12.57 -10.90 24.29
C PRO A 65 -12.32 -9.43 23.91
N PRO A 66 -12.71 -8.47 24.78
CA PRO A 66 -12.35 -7.06 24.62
C PRO A 66 -10.82 -6.89 24.45
N GLY A 67 -10.40 -6.08 23.48
CA GLY A 67 -8.99 -5.88 23.10
C GLY A 67 -8.57 -6.61 21.83
N TYR A 68 -8.95 -7.88 21.67
CA TYR A 68 -8.59 -8.70 20.50
C TYR A 68 -9.26 -8.23 19.20
N HIS A 69 -10.44 -7.58 19.31
CA HIS A 69 -11.13 -6.89 18.22
C HIS A 69 -10.32 -5.72 17.66
N PHE A 70 -9.68 -4.95 18.54
CA PHE A 70 -8.93 -3.77 18.15
C PHE A 70 -7.70 -4.18 17.34
N GLU A 71 -6.95 -5.18 17.79
CA GLU A 71 -5.67 -5.55 17.15
C GLU A 71 -5.83 -6.22 15.78
N ALA A 72 -6.69 -7.23 15.64
CA ALA A 72 -6.98 -7.83 14.33
C ALA A 72 -7.63 -6.82 13.38
N GLY A 73 -8.57 -6.02 13.89
CA GLY A 73 -9.20 -4.97 13.10
C GLY A 73 -8.26 -3.86 12.69
N LEU A 74 -7.30 -3.50 13.52
CA LEU A 74 -6.28 -2.52 13.19
C LEU A 74 -5.43 -3.01 12.02
N LYS A 75 -5.02 -4.29 12.00
CA LYS A 75 -4.12 -4.83 10.95
C LYS A 75 -4.78 -4.94 9.58
N LEU A 76 -6.03 -5.43 9.51
CA LEU A 76 -6.80 -5.49 8.26
C LEU A 76 -7.27 -4.11 7.80
N LYS A 77 -7.64 -3.21 8.72
CA LYS A 77 -7.91 -1.81 8.39
C LYS A 77 -6.65 -1.10 7.88
N LEU A 78 -5.47 -1.44 8.41
CA LEU A 78 -4.20 -0.91 7.93
C LEU A 78 -3.92 -1.34 6.49
N SER A 79 -4.20 -2.59 6.10
CA SER A 79 -3.97 -3.05 4.72
C SER A 79 -4.90 -2.36 3.72
N HIS A 80 -6.16 -2.11 4.07
CA HIS A 80 -7.07 -1.27 3.29
C HIS A 80 -6.54 0.16 3.11
N GLY A 81 -6.15 0.81 4.22
CA GLY A 81 -5.64 2.18 4.21
C GLY A 81 -4.34 2.32 3.42
N HIS A 82 -3.39 1.41 3.58
CA HIS A 82 -2.12 1.42 2.87
C HIS A 82 -2.28 1.09 1.38
N SER A 83 -3.19 0.19 1.01
CA SER A 83 -3.50 -0.06 -0.40
C SER A 83 -4.03 1.20 -1.07
N THR A 84 -4.97 1.88 -0.42
CA THR A 84 -5.56 3.12 -0.95
C THR A 84 -4.53 4.24 -1.01
N LEU A 85 -3.71 4.43 0.03
CA LEU A 85 -2.74 5.52 0.07
C LEU A 85 -1.54 5.27 -0.85
N ILE A 86 -0.89 4.11 -0.71
CA ILE A 86 0.40 3.81 -1.32
C ILE A 86 0.26 3.31 -2.76
N LEU A 87 -0.70 2.42 -3.04
CA LEU A 87 -0.95 2.00 -4.41
C LEU A 87 -1.93 2.93 -5.13
N GLY A 88 -2.72 3.70 -4.40
CA GLY A 88 -3.77 4.56 -4.97
C GLY A 88 -3.38 6.03 -5.09
N VAL A 89 -3.51 6.75 -3.98
CA VAL A 89 -3.41 8.21 -3.93
C VAL A 89 -2.02 8.70 -4.33
N LEU A 90 -0.95 8.13 -3.77
CA LEU A 90 0.41 8.60 -4.06
C LEU A 90 0.81 8.49 -5.54
N PRO A 91 0.56 7.37 -6.26
CA PRO A 91 0.72 7.29 -7.71
C PRO A 91 -0.04 8.38 -8.47
N LEU A 92 -1.29 8.67 -8.08
CA LEU A 92 -2.06 9.75 -8.70
C LEU A 92 -1.42 11.12 -8.44
N CYS A 93 -0.91 11.36 -7.24
CA CYS A 93 -0.15 12.57 -6.92
C CYS A 93 1.12 12.67 -7.79
N PHE A 94 1.86 11.58 -7.98
CA PHE A 94 3.04 11.57 -8.85
C PHE A 94 2.70 11.86 -10.32
N ALA A 95 1.63 11.25 -10.83
CA ALA A 95 1.12 11.55 -12.17
C ALA A 95 0.73 13.02 -12.33
N LEU A 96 0.07 13.59 -11.32
CA LEU A 96 -0.30 15.00 -11.28
C LEU A 96 0.93 15.90 -11.23
N CYS A 97 1.88 15.64 -10.34
CA CYS A 97 3.11 16.43 -10.22
C CYS A 97 3.94 16.43 -11.52
N LEU A 98 4.04 15.28 -12.20
CA LEU A 98 4.71 15.19 -13.51
C LEU A 98 4.01 16.04 -14.58
N THR A 99 2.69 16.02 -14.59
CA THR A 99 1.87 16.79 -15.53
C THR A 99 2.00 18.30 -15.25
N LEU A 100 1.91 18.68 -13.97
CA LEU A 100 2.05 20.06 -13.52
C LEU A 100 3.45 20.61 -13.80
N ALA A 101 4.50 19.87 -13.47
CA ALA A 101 5.89 20.30 -13.72
C ALA A 101 6.13 20.60 -15.21
N HIS A 102 5.62 19.75 -16.11
CA HIS A 102 5.70 20.00 -17.55
C HIS A 102 4.87 21.22 -17.97
N SER A 103 3.64 21.35 -17.46
CA SER A 103 2.75 22.48 -17.79
C SER A 103 3.29 23.84 -17.33
N LEU A 104 4.12 23.83 -16.28
CA LEU A 104 4.79 25.02 -15.74
C LEU A 104 6.11 25.33 -16.47
N GLY A 105 6.43 24.62 -17.55
CA GLY A 105 7.65 24.84 -18.34
C GLY A 105 8.90 24.18 -17.76
N GLY A 106 8.76 23.26 -16.81
CA GLY A 106 9.89 22.49 -16.29
C GLY A 106 10.53 21.63 -17.38
N PRO A 107 11.88 21.50 -17.41
CA PRO A 107 12.57 20.65 -18.37
C PRO A 107 12.17 19.19 -18.20
N PRO A 108 12.15 18.41 -19.31
CA PRO A 108 11.78 17.01 -19.26
C PRO A 108 12.81 16.17 -18.52
N LEU A 109 12.34 15.33 -17.61
CA LEU A 109 13.06 14.26 -16.93
C LEU A 109 13.41 13.15 -17.92
N SER A 110 14.57 12.53 -17.72
CA SER A 110 15.03 11.48 -18.61
C SER A 110 14.12 10.23 -18.53
N PRO A 111 13.95 9.50 -19.65
CA PRO A 111 13.16 8.26 -19.66
C PRO A 111 13.68 7.21 -18.66
N GLY A 112 15.00 7.14 -18.47
CA GLY A 112 15.64 6.22 -17.51
C GLY A 112 15.26 6.54 -16.06
N MET A 113 15.29 7.82 -15.70
CA MET A 113 14.92 8.28 -14.36
C MET A 113 13.44 7.98 -14.06
N LEU A 114 12.54 8.27 -14.99
CA LEU A 114 11.11 7.99 -14.84
C LEU A 114 10.82 6.49 -14.73
N ARG A 115 11.52 5.66 -15.52
CA ARG A 115 11.38 4.21 -15.47
C ARG A 115 11.88 3.65 -14.13
N ALA A 116 13.04 4.12 -13.65
CA ALA A 116 13.59 3.72 -12.37
C ALA A 116 12.65 4.12 -11.22
N ALA A 117 12.19 5.37 -11.20
CA ALA A 117 11.24 5.87 -10.22
C ALA A 117 9.96 5.01 -10.17
N PHE A 118 9.34 4.77 -11.33
CA PHE A 118 8.11 3.98 -11.41
C PHE A 118 8.32 2.55 -10.92
N TRP A 119 9.33 1.82 -11.43
CA TRP A 119 9.49 0.41 -11.08
C TRP A 119 9.95 0.19 -9.64
N CYS A 120 10.87 1.00 -9.13
CA CYS A 120 11.26 0.94 -7.71
C CYS A 120 10.03 1.20 -6.81
N TYR A 121 9.24 2.23 -7.13
CA TYR A 121 8.04 2.54 -6.36
C TYR A 121 6.99 1.43 -6.45
N ALA A 122 6.64 1.00 -7.67
CA ALA A 122 5.58 0.02 -7.90
C ALA A 122 5.90 -1.32 -7.25
N VAL A 123 7.13 -1.83 -7.41
CA VAL A 123 7.56 -3.10 -6.79
C VAL A 123 7.55 -2.98 -5.27
N GLY A 124 8.09 -1.89 -4.72
CA GLY A 124 8.07 -1.63 -3.27
C GLY A 124 6.64 -1.52 -2.70
N ALA A 125 5.76 -0.82 -3.42
CA ALA A 125 4.36 -0.63 -3.01
C ALA A 125 3.56 -1.93 -3.04
N VAL A 126 3.64 -2.69 -4.14
CA VAL A 126 2.97 -3.98 -4.28
C VAL A 126 3.49 -4.98 -3.24
N GLY A 127 4.82 -5.05 -3.05
CA GLY A 127 5.43 -5.90 -2.03
C GLY A 127 4.98 -5.54 -0.62
N THR A 128 4.95 -4.24 -0.28
CA THR A 128 4.50 -3.76 1.03
C THR A 128 3.05 -4.13 1.30
N VAL A 129 2.16 -3.85 0.34
CA VAL A 129 0.73 -4.19 0.47
C VAL A 129 0.53 -5.71 0.55
N GLY A 130 1.24 -6.48 -0.27
CA GLY A 130 1.19 -7.94 -0.25
C GLY A 130 1.57 -8.51 1.12
N ILE A 131 2.65 -7.99 1.74
CA ILE A 131 3.04 -8.36 3.09
C ILE A 131 1.94 -8.02 4.10
N MET A 132 1.32 -6.85 4.00
CA MET A 132 0.23 -6.46 4.93
C MET A 132 -1.00 -7.35 4.80
N ILE A 133 -1.39 -7.70 3.56
CA ILE A 133 -2.47 -8.66 3.30
C ILE A 133 -2.13 -10.02 3.89
N TYR A 134 -0.92 -10.52 3.65
CA TYR A 134 -0.44 -11.79 4.21
C TYR A 134 -0.53 -11.81 5.74
N ARG A 135 -0.05 -10.75 6.42
CA ARG A 135 -0.17 -10.63 7.89
C ARG A 135 -1.62 -10.66 8.36
N GLY A 136 -2.49 -9.89 7.71
CA GLY A 136 -3.90 -9.83 8.06
C GLY A 136 -4.60 -11.18 7.88
N ALA A 137 -4.32 -11.85 6.77
CA ALA A 137 -4.86 -13.18 6.48
C ALA A 137 -4.35 -14.24 7.45
N ALA A 138 -3.05 -14.25 7.77
CA ALA A 138 -2.45 -15.17 8.74
C ALA A 138 -3.03 -14.96 10.15
N SER A 139 -3.20 -13.71 10.60
CA SER A 139 -3.85 -13.41 11.88
C SER A 139 -5.31 -13.87 11.90
N LEU A 140 -6.07 -13.65 10.82
CA LEU A 140 -7.45 -14.12 10.73
C LEU A 140 -7.55 -15.65 10.74
N ALA A 141 -6.64 -16.33 10.03
CA ALA A 141 -6.60 -17.79 9.99
C ALA A 141 -6.27 -18.39 11.36
N ALA A 142 -5.31 -17.80 12.08
CA ALA A 142 -4.94 -18.23 13.44
C ALA A 142 -6.12 -18.10 14.41
N ILE A 143 -6.83 -16.97 14.39
CA ILE A 143 -8.03 -16.76 15.19
C ILE A 143 -9.11 -17.81 14.87
N ARG A 144 -9.33 -18.08 13.56
CA ARG A 144 -10.28 -19.11 13.12
C ARG A 144 -9.89 -20.52 13.57
N ALA A 145 -8.61 -20.79 13.73
CA ALA A 145 -8.09 -22.04 14.27
C ALA A 145 -8.10 -22.10 15.81
N GLY A 146 -8.59 -21.05 16.49
CA GLY A 146 -8.64 -20.99 17.96
C GLY A 146 -7.32 -20.54 18.60
N ASN A 147 -6.35 -20.08 17.82
CA ASN A 147 -5.15 -19.44 18.34
C ASN A 147 -5.42 -17.95 18.54
N PHE A 148 -5.56 -17.56 19.80
CA PHE A 148 -5.77 -16.17 20.20
C PHE A 148 -4.48 -15.49 20.66
N ASP A 149 -3.34 -16.18 20.74
CA ASP A 149 -2.07 -15.52 21.08
C ASP A 149 -1.50 -14.77 19.87
N TYR A 150 -1.83 -13.49 19.77
CA TYR A 150 -1.33 -12.64 18.69
C TYR A 150 0.19 -12.52 18.66
N GLN A 151 0.87 -12.56 19.81
CA GLN A 151 2.33 -12.47 19.81
C GLN A 151 2.93 -13.72 19.19
N ALA A 152 2.44 -14.90 19.56
CA ALA A 152 2.84 -16.16 18.92
C ALA A 152 2.60 -16.11 17.41
N VAL A 153 1.40 -15.68 16.97
CA VAL A 153 1.10 -15.55 15.54
C VAL A 153 2.05 -14.60 14.82
N GLN A 154 2.35 -13.43 15.41
CA GLN A 154 3.30 -12.48 14.82
C GLN A 154 4.72 -13.02 14.80
N GLN A 155 5.11 -13.80 15.80
CA GLN A 155 6.41 -14.48 15.87
C GLN A 155 6.51 -15.58 14.81
N ASP A 156 5.44 -16.33 14.54
CA ASP A 156 5.44 -17.43 13.58
C ASP A 156 5.38 -16.99 12.11
N LEU A 157 4.97 -15.76 11.82
CA LEU A 157 5.00 -15.20 10.46
C LEU A 157 6.37 -15.44 9.81
N PHE A 158 6.38 -15.77 8.52
CA PHE A 158 7.61 -16.03 7.76
C PHE A 158 8.50 -17.11 8.42
N ALA A 159 7.86 -18.19 8.87
CA ALA A 159 8.49 -19.34 9.52
C ALA A 159 9.36 -18.97 10.74
N GLY A 160 8.94 -17.97 11.54
CA GLY A 160 9.70 -17.56 12.71
C GLY A 160 10.89 -16.62 12.43
N SER A 161 11.31 -16.47 11.18
CA SER A 161 12.58 -15.83 10.85
C SER A 161 12.55 -14.31 10.98
N ARG A 162 13.27 -13.78 11.99
CA ARG A 162 13.46 -12.33 12.18
C ARG A 162 14.22 -11.70 11.01
N ALA A 163 15.21 -12.39 10.48
CA ALA A 163 16.00 -11.92 9.34
C ALA A 163 15.13 -11.81 8.09
N LEU A 164 14.31 -12.82 7.79
CA LEU A 164 13.41 -12.79 6.64
C LEU A 164 12.35 -11.69 6.77
N LYS A 165 11.77 -11.50 7.97
CA LYS A 165 10.89 -10.36 8.26
C LYS A 165 11.59 -9.04 7.97
N GLY A 166 12.75 -8.82 8.58
CA GLY A 166 13.53 -7.59 8.43
C GLY A 166 13.87 -7.30 6.97
N ALA A 167 14.33 -8.32 6.23
CA ALA A 167 14.63 -8.20 4.81
C ALA A 167 13.39 -7.84 3.99
N LEU A 168 12.27 -8.56 4.15
CA LEU A 168 11.05 -8.28 3.39
C LEU A 168 10.51 -6.88 3.69
N TYR A 169 10.34 -6.50 4.96
CA TYR A 169 9.86 -5.16 5.30
C TYR A 169 10.85 -4.07 4.85
N GLY A 170 12.13 -4.25 5.15
CA GLY A 170 13.17 -3.28 4.86
C GLY A 170 13.34 -3.05 3.36
N THR A 171 13.36 -4.12 2.56
CA THR A 171 13.53 -4.03 1.11
C THR A 171 12.31 -3.40 0.44
N THR A 172 11.09 -3.78 0.80
CA THR A 172 9.90 -3.20 0.13
C THR A 172 9.73 -1.72 0.44
N HIS A 173 10.00 -1.30 1.69
CA HIS A 173 9.93 0.12 2.08
C HIS A 173 11.08 0.92 1.48
N SER A 174 12.30 0.36 1.46
CA SER A 174 13.46 1.01 0.82
C SER A 174 13.23 1.23 -0.67
N LEU A 175 12.71 0.23 -1.39
CA LEU A 175 12.38 0.38 -2.81
C LEU A 175 11.35 1.47 -3.06
N LEU A 176 10.33 1.55 -2.20
CA LEU A 176 9.31 2.58 -2.27
C LEU A 176 9.90 3.98 -2.06
N ALA A 177 10.70 4.13 -1.01
CA ALA A 177 11.36 5.39 -0.67
C ALA A 177 12.34 5.83 -1.77
N VAL A 178 13.13 4.91 -2.32
CA VAL A 178 14.05 5.17 -3.44
C VAL A 178 13.27 5.60 -4.68
N GLY A 179 12.21 4.88 -5.06
CA GLY A 179 11.39 5.23 -6.23
C GLY A 179 10.76 6.61 -6.11
N ALA A 180 10.19 6.93 -4.94
CA ALA A 180 9.64 8.26 -4.65
C ALA A 180 10.74 9.33 -4.63
N GLY A 181 11.89 9.04 -4.01
CA GLY A 181 13.02 9.95 -3.90
C GLY A 181 13.62 10.32 -5.26
N ILE A 182 13.79 9.36 -6.17
CA ILE A 182 14.24 9.61 -7.55
C ILE A 182 13.31 10.60 -8.24
N LEU A 183 11.99 10.41 -8.11
CA LEU A 183 11.00 11.27 -8.74
C LEU A 183 10.98 12.68 -8.12
N ILE A 184 10.94 12.77 -6.79
CA ILE A 184 10.92 14.04 -6.06
C ILE A 184 12.18 14.85 -6.36
N TYR A 185 13.35 14.21 -6.32
CA TYR A 185 14.61 14.86 -6.65
C TYR A 185 14.65 15.33 -8.10
N GLY A 186 14.16 14.51 -9.04
CA GLY A 186 14.04 14.89 -10.45
C GLY A 186 13.15 16.13 -10.62
N LEU A 187 11.93 16.10 -10.06
CA LEU A 187 10.99 17.21 -10.11
C LEU A 187 11.58 18.48 -9.50
N TRP A 188 12.23 18.37 -8.34
CA TRP A 188 12.88 19.49 -7.68
C TRP A 188 13.97 20.12 -8.54
N ARG A 189 14.82 19.30 -9.20
CA ARG A 189 15.83 19.81 -10.14
C ARG A 189 15.20 20.50 -11.35
N ALA A 190 14.11 19.96 -11.88
CA ALA A 190 13.41 20.54 -13.02
C ALA A 190 12.77 21.89 -12.67
N MET A 191 12.23 22.04 -11.46
CA MET A 191 11.52 23.25 -11.04
C MET A 191 12.44 24.34 -10.49
N ARG A 192 13.75 24.12 -10.38
CA ARG A 192 14.70 25.13 -9.91
C ARG A 192 14.89 26.22 -10.96
N PRO A 193 14.90 27.51 -10.56
CA PRO A 193 15.32 28.59 -11.45
C PRO A 193 16.73 28.32 -11.97
N PRO A 194 17.06 28.71 -13.22
CA PRO A 194 18.44 28.69 -13.68
C PRO A 194 19.29 29.54 -12.75
N GLU A 195 20.45 29.03 -12.31
CA GLU A 195 21.40 29.85 -11.57
C GLU A 195 21.85 31.01 -12.46
N PRO A 196 21.91 32.25 -11.92
CA PRO A 196 22.46 33.36 -12.69
C PRO A 196 23.90 33.00 -13.05
N THR A 197 24.18 32.95 -14.35
CA THR A 197 25.55 32.81 -14.85
C THR A 197 26.35 34.01 -14.34
N ALA A 198 27.38 33.73 -13.54
CA ALA A 198 28.33 34.73 -13.05
C ALA A 198 29.17 35.32 -14.20
#